data_AF-A0A5I8I4I0-F1
#
_entry.id   AF-A0A5I8I4I0-F1
#
_cell.length_a   1.000
_cell.length_b   1.000
_cell.length_c   1.000
_cell.angle_alpha   90.00
_cell.angle_beta   90.00
_cell.angle_gamma   90.00
#
_symmetry.space_group_name_H-M   'P 1'
#
loop_
_entity.id
_entity.type
_entity.pdbx_description
1 polymer ?
#
loop_
_entity_poly.entity_id
_entity_poly.type
_entity_poly.pdbx_seq_one_letter_code
_entity_poly.pdbx_strand_id
1 'polypeptide(L)'
;MDEQDVLRVINGREIDASDLLEEAMPNAARRFYRLTNSMNKLLQEVREHFPDALYYSASGTVSLLLGSSHDNNDHPVREMVAVTSPDLNIDGGDW
;
A
#
# COMPACT_ATOMS: atom_id res chain seq x y z
N MET A 1 -18.71 10.39 6.88
CA MET A 1 -17.86 10.79 8.00
C MET A 1 -16.62 11.37 7.38
N ASP A 2 -16.34 12.65 7.61
CA ASP A 2 -15.06 13.23 7.22
C ASP A 2 -13.98 12.94 8.28
N GLU A 3 -12.76 13.40 8.05
CA GLU A 3 -11.64 13.21 8.98
C GLU A 3 -11.93 13.79 10.38
N GLN A 4 -12.56 14.97 10.44
CA GLN A 4 -12.87 15.61 11.72
C GLN A 4 -13.93 14.82 12.50
N ASP A 5 -14.92 14.28 11.80
CA ASP A 5 -15.93 13.41 12.40
C ASP A 5 -15.33 12.10 12.90
N VAL A 6 -14.42 11.47 12.14
CA VAL A 6 -13.71 10.24 12.56
C VAL A 6 -12.96 10.49 13.87
N LEU A 7 -12.19 11.58 13.94
CA LEU A 7 -11.43 11.93 15.13
C LEU A 7 -12.33 12.26 16.32
N ARG A 8 -13.47 12.94 16.10
CA ARG A 8 -14.44 13.21 17.17
C ARG A 8 -15.05 11.92 17.73
N VAL A 9 -15.36 10.96 16.87
CA VAL A 9 -15.95 9.68 17.27
C VAL A 9 -14.95 8.85 18.07
N ILE A 10 -13.71 8.72 17.60
CA ILE A 10 -12.62 7.99 18.27
C ILE A 10 -12.26 8.64 19.62
N ASN A 11 -12.25 9.97 19.71
CA ASN A 11 -11.93 10.65 20.98
C ASN A 11 -13.11 10.68 21.96
N GLY A 12 -14.35 10.59 21.46
CA GLY A 12 -15.57 10.69 22.26
C GLY A 12 -16.17 9.35 22.69
N ARG A 13 -15.78 8.26 22.05
CA ARG A 13 -16.12 6.88 22.38
C ARG A 13 -14.78 6.18 22.56
N GLU A 14 -14.55 5.44 23.64
CA GLU A 14 -13.28 4.70 23.87
C GLU A 14 -13.11 3.54 22.86
N ILE A 15 -13.04 3.86 21.56
CA ILE A 15 -12.89 2.96 20.42
C ILE A 15 -11.79 3.50 19.52
N ASP A 16 -11.16 2.63 18.74
CA ASP A 16 -10.15 3.05 17.77
C ASP A 16 -10.70 3.09 16.32
N ALA A 17 -9.81 3.41 15.37
CA ALA A 17 -10.17 3.45 13.95
C ALA A 17 -10.54 2.07 13.38
N SER A 18 -9.98 0.98 13.94
CA SER A 18 -10.31 -0.39 13.53
C SER A 18 -11.71 -0.77 13.98
N ASP A 19 -12.08 -0.46 15.22
CA ASP A 19 -13.44 -0.65 15.73
C ASP A 19 -14.45 0.12 14.88
N LEU A 20 -14.15 1.39 14.57
CA LEU A 20 -15.00 2.22 13.72
C LEU A 20 -15.14 1.66 12.29
N LEU A 21 -14.07 1.12 11.73
CA LEU A 21 -14.09 0.45 10.42
C LEU A 21 -14.93 -0.82 10.46
N GLU A 22 -14.84 -1.62 11.52
CA GLU A 22 -15.62 -2.85 11.68
C GLU A 22 -17.11 -2.55 11.87
N GLU A 23 -17.45 -1.51 12.66
CA GLU A 23 -18.84 -1.05 12.84
C GLU A 23 -19.45 -0.61 11.50
N ALA A 24 -18.73 0.16 10.70
CA ALA A 24 -19.23 0.69 9.42
C ALA A 24 -19.15 -0.34 8.28
N MET A 25 -18.12 -1.19 8.27
CA MET A 25 -17.78 -2.14 7.22
C MET A 25 -17.18 -3.44 7.79
N PRO A 26 -18.00 -4.36 8.32
CA PRO A 26 -17.56 -5.56 9.09
C PRO A 26 -16.68 -6.58 8.35
N ASN A 27 -16.34 -6.33 7.09
CA ASN A 27 -15.49 -7.20 6.28
C ASN A 27 -14.35 -6.44 5.60
N ALA A 28 -14.21 -5.13 5.84
CA ALA A 28 -13.21 -4.31 5.18
C ALA A 28 -11.79 -4.77 5.52
N ALA A 29 -11.48 -4.99 6.81
CA ALA A 29 -10.17 -5.49 7.25
C ALA A 29 -9.84 -6.85 6.60
N ARG A 30 -10.79 -7.80 6.62
CA ARG A 30 -10.62 -9.12 5.96
C ARG A 30 -10.40 -8.99 4.45
N ARG A 31 -11.10 -8.07 3.77
CA ARG A 31 -10.90 -7.81 2.34
C ARG A 31 -9.54 -7.19 2.09
N PHE A 32 -9.11 -6.24 2.91
CA PHE A 32 -7.80 -5.61 2.83
C PHE A 32 -6.68 -6.65 2.96
N TYR A 33 -6.72 -7.53 3.96
CA TYR A 33 -5.72 -8.59 4.12
C TYR A 33 -5.67 -9.58 2.96
N ARG A 34 -6.83 -9.89 2.34
CA ARG A 34 -6.84 -10.74 1.14
C ARG A 34 -6.15 -10.06 -0.04
N LEU A 35 -6.39 -8.76 -0.23
CA LEU A 35 -5.75 -7.98 -1.31
C LEU A 35 -4.23 -7.90 -1.12
N THR A 36 -3.77 -7.57 0.09
CA THR A 36 -2.32 -7.47 0.36
C THR A 36 -1.63 -8.84 0.28
N ASN A 37 -2.30 -9.92 0.69
CA ASN A 37 -1.77 -11.27 0.49
C ASN A 37 -1.66 -11.65 -1.00
N SER A 38 -2.66 -11.28 -1.83
CA SER A 38 -2.58 -11.47 -3.28
C SER A 38 -1.42 -10.69 -3.90
N MET A 39 -1.20 -9.44 -3.49
CA MET A 39 -0.03 -8.66 -3.93
C MET A 39 1.29 -9.33 -3.55
N ASN A 40 1.40 -9.84 -2.31
CA ASN A 40 2.60 -10.54 -1.86
C ASN A 40 2.87 -11.81 -2.68
N LYS A 41 1.84 -12.63 -2.95
CA LYS A 41 1.99 -13.82 -3.79
C LYS A 41 2.49 -13.49 -5.19
N LEU A 42 1.88 -12.49 -5.83
CA LEU A 42 2.34 -12.01 -7.13
C LEU A 42 3.81 -11.57 -7.08
N LEU A 43 4.22 -10.87 -6.02
CA LEU A 43 5.62 -10.47 -5.87
C LEU A 43 6.56 -11.68 -5.73
N GLN A 44 6.15 -12.73 -5.01
CA GLN A 44 6.95 -13.95 -4.92
C GLN A 44 7.09 -14.63 -6.28
N GLU A 45 6.00 -14.76 -7.03
CA GLU A 45 6.00 -15.32 -8.40
C GLU A 45 6.94 -14.53 -9.33
N VAL A 46 6.91 -13.19 -9.26
CA VAL A 46 7.83 -12.35 -10.03
C VAL A 46 9.29 -12.57 -9.59
N ARG A 47 9.53 -12.74 -8.28
CA ARG A 47 10.87 -12.99 -7.72
C ARG A 47 11.46 -14.33 -8.09
N GLU A 48 10.66 -15.30 -8.53
CA GLU A 48 11.18 -16.54 -9.13
C GLU A 48 12.01 -16.26 -10.40
N HIS A 49 11.70 -15.17 -11.10
CA HIS A 49 12.40 -14.74 -12.32
C HIS A 49 13.29 -13.49 -12.11
N PHE A 50 12.89 -12.59 -11.21
CA PHE A 50 13.54 -11.30 -10.93
C PHE A 50 13.72 -11.12 -9.41
N PRO A 51 14.78 -11.69 -8.80
CA PRO A 51 14.92 -11.77 -7.34
C PRO A 51 14.83 -10.43 -6.60
N ASP A 52 15.27 -9.36 -7.26
CA ASP A 52 15.30 -8.00 -6.69
C ASP A 52 14.00 -7.21 -6.90
N ALA A 53 12.97 -7.84 -7.46
CA ALA A 53 11.69 -7.18 -7.70
C ALA A 53 11.03 -6.68 -6.41
N LEU A 54 10.32 -5.56 -6.50
CA LEU A 54 9.62 -4.92 -5.38
C LEU A 54 8.44 -4.08 -5.85
N TYR A 55 7.50 -3.82 -4.95
CA TYR A 55 6.52 -2.74 -5.15
C TYR A 55 7.10 -1.43 -4.64
N TYR A 56 6.95 -0.38 -5.44
CA TYR A 56 7.34 0.97 -5.09
C TYR A 56 6.12 1.87 -5.18
N SER A 57 5.89 2.68 -4.13
CA SER A 57 4.90 3.75 -4.18
C SER A 57 5.62 5.10 -4.19
N ALA A 58 5.29 5.92 -5.19
CA ALA A 58 5.69 7.31 -5.24
C ALA A 58 4.59 8.15 -5.90
N SER A 59 4.40 9.35 -5.37
CA SER A 59 3.44 10.33 -5.90
C SER A 59 2.02 9.77 -6.07
N GLY A 60 1.61 8.88 -5.15
CA GLY A 60 0.28 8.30 -5.15
C GLY A 60 0.03 7.27 -6.25
N THR A 61 1.07 6.60 -6.75
CA THR A 61 0.95 5.49 -7.69
C THR A 61 1.73 4.29 -7.19
N VAL A 62 1.24 3.09 -7.48
CA VAL A 62 1.96 1.84 -7.18
C VAL A 62 2.57 1.28 -8.45
N SER A 63 3.87 1.02 -8.42
CA SER A 63 4.60 0.39 -9.51
C SER A 63 5.24 -0.92 -9.07
N LEU A 64 5.26 -1.90 -9.98
CA LEU A 64 6.10 -3.09 -9.85
C LEU A 64 7.44 -2.78 -10.52
N LEU A 65 8.52 -2.89 -9.76
CA LEU A 65 9.89 -2.77 -10.25
C LEU A 65 10.54 -4.15 -10.28
N LEU A 66 11.43 -4.38 -11.24
CA LEU A 66 12.23 -5.61 -11.34
C LEU A 66 13.56 -5.51 -10.57
N GLY A 67 13.80 -4.38 -9.89
CA GLY A 67 14.99 -4.07 -9.14
C GLY A 67 14.81 -2.81 -8.29
N SER A 68 15.92 -2.24 -7.82
CA SER A 68 15.91 -1.03 -6.99
C SER A 68 15.27 0.17 -7.69
N SER A 69 14.54 1.00 -6.94
CA SER A 69 14.02 2.28 -7.43
C SER A 69 15.11 3.34 -7.56
N HIS A 70 16.24 3.15 -6.89
CA HIS A 70 17.37 4.09 -6.89
C HIS A 70 18.71 3.37 -7.11
N ASP A 71 19.67 4.05 -7.72
CA ASP A 71 21.05 3.58 -7.85
C ASP A 71 21.84 3.76 -6.54
N ASN A 72 23.12 3.38 -6.54
CA ASN A 72 23.99 3.51 -5.36
C ASN A 72 24.27 4.96 -4.94
N ASN A 73 23.92 5.94 -5.78
CA ASN A 73 24.06 7.36 -5.53
C ASN A 73 22.70 8.02 -5.22
N ASP A 74 21.67 7.22 -4.95
CA ASP A 74 20.30 7.67 -4.68
C ASP A 74 19.63 8.40 -5.86
N HIS A 75 20.04 8.11 -7.09
CA HIS A 75 19.33 8.61 -8.27
C HIS A 75 18.20 7.68 -8.67
N PRO A 76 17.00 8.20 -9.01
CA PRO A 76 15.89 7.37 -9.47
C PRO A 76 16.22 6.57 -10.74
N VAL A 77 15.94 5.27 -10.73
CA VAL A 77 16.14 4.35 -11.87
C VAL A 77 14.78 3.95 -12.44
N ARG A 78 14.31 4.69 -13.44
CA ARG A 78 12.97 4.48 -14.03
C ARG A 78 12.92 3.25 -14.93
N GLU A 79 14.06 2.81 -15.43
CA GLU A 79 14.22 1.64 -16.29
C GLU A 79 13.81 0.33 -15.58
N MET A 80 13.78 0.33 -14.25
CA MET A 80 13.35 -0.82 -13.46
C MET A 80 11.83 -0.97 -13.38
N VAL A 81 11.06 0.03 -13.81
CA VAL A 81 9.59 -0.01 -13.77
C VAL A 81 9.05 -0.96 -14.84
N ALA A 82 8.44 -2.06 -14.41
CA ALA A 82 7.78 -3.01 -15.31
C ALA A 82 6.35 -2.60 -15.63
N VAL A 83 5.60 -2.17 -14.61
CA VAL A 83 4.22 -1.73 -14.74
C VAL A 83 3.85 -0.76 -13.62
N THR A 84 3.01 0.21 -13.93
CA THR A 84 2.43 1.17 -12.99
C THR A 84 0.91 1.00 -12.99
N SER A 85 0.31 0.95 -11.79
CA SER A 85 -1.13 0.97 -11.60
C SER A 85 -1.60 2.41 -11.39
N PRO A 86 -2.26 3.05 -12.37
CA PRO A 86 -2.68 4.44 -12.27
C PRO A 86 -3.85 4.63 -11.29
N ASP A 87 -4.64 3.57 -11.05
CA ASP A 87 -5.86 3.65 -10.24
C ASP A 87 -5.65 3.31 -8.76
N LEU A 88 -4.47 2.77 -8.41
CA LEU A 88 -4.12 2.45 -7.03
C LEU A 88 -3.27 3.56 -6.44
N ASN A 89 -3.90 4.40 -5.62
CA ASN A 89 -3.25 5.46 -4.88
C ASN A 89 -2.86 4.99 -3.47
N ILE A 90 -1.57 4.99 -3.18
CA ILE A 90 -1.01 4.72 -1.85
C ILE A 90 -0.11 5.89 -1.48
N ASP A 91 -0.48 6.62 -0.45
CA ASP A 91 0.37 7.67 0.12
C ASP A 91 1.50 7.05 0.97
N GLY A 92 2.67 7.68 0.91
CA GLY A 92 3.82 7.34 1.74
C GLY A 92 3.84 8.13 3.05
N GLY A 93 4.54 7.62 4.05
CA GLY A 93 4.78 8.29 5.33
C GLY A 93 5.52 7.38 6.31
N ASP A 94 6.30 7.97 7.21
CA ASP A 94 7.12 7.25 8.21
C ASP A 94 6.42 7.14 9.59
N TRP A 95 5.11 7.36 9.62
CA TRP A 95 4.28 7.43 10.83
C TRP A 95 3.73 6.08 11.31
#